data_AF-A0A5M4AP33-F1
#
_entry.id   AF-A0A5M4AP33-F1
#
_cell.length_a   1.000
_cell.length_b   1.000
_cell.length_c   1.000
_cell.angle_alpha   90.00
_cell.angle_beta   90.00
_cell.angle_gamma   90.00
#
_symmetry.space_group_name_H-M   'P 1'
#
loop_
_entity.id
_entity.type
_entity.pdbx_description
1 polymer ?
#
loop_
_entity_poly.entity_id
_entity_poly.type
_entity_poly.pdbx_seq_one_letter_code
_entity_poly.pdbx_strand_id
1 'polypeptide(L)'
;MASGENELKSAPALPSFLDDLLERRCRLKKAIRDDSMHCNEQFLQLEETIRNDISKSINPLQKALQYTLAGNYVMNHQGSLDNLKIAIQSAARLRPVIDDSGKLFNRIRKAGMVLFIGDKAGDIVTDRLLLEQFQHPKIYYAVKEKGILNEATVDDAMHAGIDSVARVQGIPQDISFFNELPGNSGFGKTYREADVIISKGHTNFWKLHNETQKETFFLFSAGCKVILKLLKIGFDDPVVMYGKRYQQKIIGAEKYETLCNEL
;
A
#
# COMPACT_ATOMS: atom_id res chain seq x y z
N MET A 1 -19.99 12.46 25.76
CA MET A 1 -18.93 13.33 25.20
C MET A 1 -17.56 12.66 25.18
N ALA A 2 -17.22 11.76 26.12
CA ALA A 2 -15.95 11.02 26.12
C ALA A 2 -15.82 9.88 25.07
N SER A 3 -16.91 9.46 24.42
CA SER A 3 -16.89 8.38 23.42
C SER A 3 -16.31 8.83 22.07
N GLY A 4 -16.62 10.06 21.63
CA GLY A 4 -16.13 10.61 20.36
C GLY A 4 -14.64 10.99 20.37
N GLU A 5 -14.08 11.37 21.53
CA GLU A 5 -12.64 11.65 21.67
C GLU A 5 -11.77 10.39 21.60
N ASN A 6 -12.34 9.21 21.84
CA ASN A 6 -11.61 7.94 21.81
C ASN A 6 -11.51 7.34 20.39
N GLU A 7 -12.50 7.59 19.53
CA GLU A 7 -12.48 7.14 18.11
C GLU A 7 -11.37 7.84 17.30
N LEU A 8 -11.07 9.11 17.62
CA LEU A 8 -9.99 9.90 17.05
C LEU A 8 -8.57 9.44 17.46
N LYS A 9 -8.46 8.52 18.42
CA LYS A 9 -7.18 7.97 18.91
C LYS A 9 -6.86 6.58 18.36
N SER A 10 -7.58 6.15 17.32
CA SER A 10 -7.19 4.95 16.59
C SER A 10 -5.95 5.23 15.73
N ALA A 11 -5.07 4.23 15.58
CA ALA A 11 -3.86 4.37 14.76
C ALA A 11 -4.12 4.90 13.32
N PRO A 12 -5.24 4.55 12.65
CA PRO A 12 -5.55 5.08 11.31
C PRO A 12 -6.06 6.52 11.28
N ALA A 13 -6.65 7.04 12.36
CA ALA A 13 -7.28 8.37 12.41
C ALA A 13 -6.36 9.46 12.96
N LEU A 14 -5.43 9.09 13.85
CA LEU A 14 -4.51 10.03 14.51
C LEU A 14 -3.61 10.82 13.53
N PRO A 15 -3.05 10.23 12.46
CA PRO A 15 -2.25 10.98 11.50
C PRO A 15 -3.03 12.12 10.83
N SER A 16 -4.29 11.88 10.45
CA SER A 16 -5.12 12.91 9.83
C SER A 16 -5.40 14.07 10.77
N PHE A 17 -5.71 13.76 12.04
CA PHE A 17 -5.92 14.78 13.06
C PHE A 17 -4.66 15.65 13.29
N LEU A 18 -3.47 15.04 13.28
CA LEU A 18 -2.22 15.77 13.44
C LEU A 18 -1.86 16.62 12.22
N ASP A 19 -2.12 16.13 11.00
CA ASP A 19 -1.86 16.88 9.77
C ASP A 19 -2.70 18.18 9.72
N ASP A 20 -3.98 18.10 10.05
CA ASP A 20 -4.87 19.26 10.17
C ASP A 20 -4.32 20.33 11.14
N LEU A 21 -3.73 19.90 12.26
CA LEU A 21 -3.13 20.80 13.24
C LEU A 21 -1.83 21.44 12.72
N LEU A 22 -1.00 20.67 12.01
CA LEU A 22 0.24 21.15 11.40
C LEU A 22 -0.03 22.12 10.24
N GLU A 23 -1.06 21.87 9.44
CA GLU A 23 -1.49 22.76 8.37
C GLU A 23 -1.85 24.15 8.90
N ARG A 24 -2.70 24.20 9.92
CA ARG A 24 -3.19 25.46 10.50
C ARG A 24 -2.08 26.32 11.10
N ARG A 25 -0.96 25.71 11.51
CA ARG A 25 0.09 26.39 12.30
C ARG A 25 1.41 26.61 11.57
N CYS A 26 1.81 25.75 10.63
CA CYS A 26 3.21 25.68 10.22
C CYS A 26 3.50 25.84 8.71
N ARG A 27 2.50 25.94 7.82
CA ARG A 27 2.70 26.01 6.34
C ARG A 27 3.62 24.89 5.77
N LEU A 28 3.77 23.77 6.48
CA LEU A 28 4.69 22.67 6.14
C LEU A 28 4.24 21.85 4.92
N LYS A 29 2.95 21.92 4.57
CA LYS A 29 2.35 21.12 3.49
C LYS A 29 3.06 21.30 2.14
N LYS A 30 3.48 22.53 1.82
CA LYS A 30 4.15 22.80 0.55
C LYS A 30 5.49 22.06 0.46
N ALA A 31 6.31 22.12 1.51
CA ALA A 31 7.62 21.45 1.54
C ALA A 31 7.47 19.92 1.39
N ILE A 32 6.54 19.31 2.12
CA ILE A 32 6.29 17.87 2.03
C ILE A 32 5.78 17.47 0.63
N ARG A 33 4.95 18.32 0.02
CA ARG A 33 4.46 18.10 -1.33
C ARG A 33 5.57 18.21 -2.37
N ASP A 34 6.43 19.23 -2.25
CA ASP A 34 7.58 19.43 -3.13
C ASP A 34 8.55 18.22 -3.03
N ASP A 35 8.79 17.70 -1.82
CA ASP A 35 9.59 16.49 -1.60
C ASP A 35 8.96 15.24 -2.25
N SER A 36 7.64 15.09 -2.12
CA SER A 36 6.89 13.97 -2.72
C SER A 36 6.97 13.99 -4.26
N MET A 37 6.86 15.17 -4.87
CA MET A 37 7.04 15.35 -6.31
C MET A 37 8.49 15.05 -6.73
N HIS A 38 9.48 15.50 -5.94
CA HIS A 38 10.89 15.19 -6.20
C HIS A 38 11.14 13.67 -6.20
N CYS A 39 10.54 12.93 -5.27
CA CYS A 39 10.64 11.47 -5.25
C CYS A 39 10.01 10.83 -6.50
N ASN A 40 8.84 11.29 -6.97
CA ASN A 40 8.26 10.80 -8.24
C ASN A 40 9.25 10.98 -9.39
N GLU A 41 9.86 12.17 -9.52
CA GLU A 41 10.84 12.46 -10.58
C GLU A 41 12.07 11.55 -10.52
N GLN A 42 12.61 11.32 -9.33
CA GLN A 42 13.74 10.41 -9.17
C GLN A 42 13.40 8.97 -9.59
N PHE A 43 12.21 8.46 -9.24
CA PHE A 43 11.78 7.13 -9.66
C PHE A 43 11.49 7.06 -11.17
N LEU A 44 10.92 8.11 -11.76
CA LEU A 44 10.72 8.20 -13.22
C LEU A 44 12.06 8.16 -13.97
N GLN A 45 13.10 8.82 -13.46
CA GLN A 45 14.45 8.74 -14.04
C GLN A 45 15.05 7.33 -13.99
N LEU A 46 14.59 6.48 -13.06
CA LEU A 46 15.03 5.09 -12.93
C LEU A 46 14.14 4.09 -13.68
N GLU A 47 13.01 4.54 -14.24
CA GLU A 47 11.99 3.69 -14.86
C GLU A 47 12.58 2.72 -15.89
N GLU A 48 13.34 3.22 -16.86
CA GLU A 48 13.94 2.39 -17.91
C GLU A 48 14.95 1.38 -17.34
N THR A 49 15.69 1.76 -16.31
CA THR A 49 16.60 0.84 -15.63
C THR A 49 15.83 -0.30 -14.98
N ILE A 50 14.74 0.02 -14.28
CA ILE A 50 13.90 -0.95 -13.57
C ILE A 50 13.18 -1.86 -14.58
N ARG A 51 12.59 -1.27 -15.63
CA ARG A 51 11.90 -2.00 -16.71
C ARG A 51 12.83 -2.99 -17.41
N ASN A 52 14.06 -2.59 -17.71
CA ASN A 52 15.06 -3.46 -18.34
C ASN A 52 15.48 -4.63 -17.43
N ASP A 53 15.58 -4.40 -16.11
CA ASP A 53 15.87 -5.47 -15.16
C ASP A 53 14.68 -6.44 -15.00
N ILE A 54 13.45 -5.91 -15.00
CA ILE A 54 12.22 -6.72 -15.01
C ILE A 54 12.16 -7.61 -16.27
N SER A 55 12.37 -7.04 -17.46
CA SER A 55 12.22 -7.76 -18.73
C SER A 55 13.27 -8.87 -18.93
N LYS A 56 14.46 -8.70 -18.35
CA LYS A 56 15.55 -9.70 -18.39
C LYS A 56 15.43 -10.76 -17.30
N SER A 57 14.52 -10.61 -16.35
CA SER A 57 14.31 -11.59 -15.29
C SER A 57 13.67 -12.88 -15.82
N ILE A 58 14.03 -14.01 -15.20
CA ILE A 58 13.39 -15.31 -15.45
C ILE A 58 11.88 -15.25 -15.18
N ASN A 59 11.46 -14.43 -14.21
CA ASN A 59 10.06 -14.20 -13.87
C ASN A 59 9.81 -12.68 -13.78
N PRO A 60 9.41 -12.02 -14.88
CA PRO A 60 9.16 -10.59 -14.91
C PRO A 60 8.07 -10.14 -13.93
N LEU A 61 6.97 -10.88 -13.84
CA LEU A 61 5.87 -10.57 -12.92
C LEU A 61 6.32 -10.58 -11.45
N GLN A 62 7.07 -11.61 -11.04
CA GLN A 62 7.63 -11.66 -9.69
C GLN A 62 8.64 -10.54 -9.47
N LYS A 63 9.47 -10.23 -10.47
CA LYS A 63 10.49 -9.19 -10.36
C LYS A 63 9.88 -7.80 -10.21
N ALA A 64 8.81 -7.52 -10.96
CA ALA A 64 8.06 -6.28 -10.82
C ALA A 64 7.44 -6.15 -9.41
N LEU A 65 6.90 -7.24 -8.85
CA LEU A 65 6.39 -7.26 -7.48
C LEU A 65 7.50 -6.95 -6.45
N GLN A 66 8.72 -7.47 -6.66
CA GLN A 66 9.85 -7.13 -5.80
C GLN A 66 10.22 -5.65 -5.87
N TYR A 67 10.12 -5.01 -7.04
CA TYR A 67 10.31 -3.56 -7.18
C TYR A 67 9.20 -2.74 -6.51
N THR A 68 7.95 -3.20 -6.58
CA THR A 68 6.83 -2.59 -5.83
C THR A 68 7.09 -2.60 -4.32
N LEU A 69 7.56 -3.73 -3.78
CA LEU A 69 7.91 -3.85 -2.36
C LEU A 69 9.15 -3.02 -2.00
N ALA A 70 10.18 -3.04 -2.85
CA ALA A 70 11.40 -2.26 -2.68
C ALA A 70 11.15 -0.75 -2.69
N GLY A 71 10.27 -0.26 -3.56
CA GLY A 71 9.89 1.16 -3.59
C GLY A 71 9.35 1.62 -2.23
N ASN A 72 8.48 0.82 -1.61
CA ASN A 72 7.92 1.12 -0.29
C ASN A 72 9.00 1.20 0.81
N TYR A 73 10.05 0.39 0.71
CA TYR A 73 11.21 0.41 1.60
C TYR A 73 12.09 1.65 1.39
N VAL A 74 12.49 1.95 0.15
CA VAL A 74 13.45 3.02 -0.12
C VAL A 74 12.83 4.41 0.11
N MET A 75 11.51 4.55 -0.03
CA MET A 75 10.82 5.79 0.36
C MET A 75 10.94 6.11 1.86
N ASN A 76 11.30 5.15 2.71
CA ASN A 76 11.61 5.40 4.12
C ASN A 76 13.07 5.87 4.33
N HIS A 77 13.90 5.82 3.29
CA HIS A 77 15.35 6.04 3.31
C HIS A 77 15.77 6.94 2.13
N GLN A 78 15.47 8.25 2.24
CA GLN A 78 15.77 9.22 1.19
C GLN A 78 17.28 9.51 1.06
N GLY A 79 17.73 9.82 -0.16
CA GLY A 79 19.12 10.09 -0.50
C GLY A 79 19.30 10.58 -1.94
N SER A 80 20.55 10.64 -2.42
CA SER A 80 20.83 10.98 -3.83
C SER A 80 20.25 9.95 -4.81
N LEU A 81 20.11 10.32 -6.09
CA LEU A 81 19.59 9.43 -7.14
C LEU A 81 20.42 8.14 -7.28
N ASP A 82 21.74 8.22 -7.20
CA ASP A 82 22.60 7.04 -7.26
C ASP A 82 22.39 6.11 -6.06
N ASN A 83 22.23 6.68 -4.85
CA ASN A 83 21.92 5.91 -3.66
C ASN A 83 20.54 5.26 -3.77
N LEU A 84 19.54 5.97 -4.28
CA LEU A 84 18.20 5.45 -4.56
C LEU A 84 18.27 4.27 -5.53
N LYS A 85 19.01 4.41 -6.64
CA LYS A 85 19.22 3.34 -7.63
C LYS A 85 19.83 2.08 -7.01
N ILE A 86 20.89 2.24 -6.22
CA ILE A 86 21.56 1.12 -5.55
C ILE A 86 20.62 0.47 -4.52
N ALA A 87 19.94 1.29 -3.71
CA ALA A 87 19.04 0.83 -2.66
C ALA A 87 17.85 0.05 -3.26
N ILE A 88 17.20 0.58 -4.29
CA ILE A 88 16.02 -0.07 -4.88
C ILE A 88 16.39 -1.38 -5.58
N GLN A 89 17.51 -1.43 -6.30
CA GLN A 89 17.99 -2.65 -6.93
C GLN A 89 18.39 -3.71 -5.91
N SER A 90 18.97 -3.31 -4.78
CA SER A 90 19.35 -4.22 -3.70
C SER A 90 18.12 -4.77 -2.99
N ALA A 91 17.19 -3.90 -2.62
CA ALA A 91 15.92 -4.30 -1.99
C ALA A 91 15.07 -5.18 -2.90
N ALA A 92 15.06 -4.91 -4.22
CA ALA A 92 14.33 -5.73 -5.19
C ALA A 92 14.95 -7.13 -5.44
N ARG A 93 16.02 -7.51 -4.73
CA ARG A 93 16.54 -8.89 -4.68
C ARG A 93 15.96 -9.68 -3.51
N LEU A 94 15.41 -8.99 -2.51
CA LEU A 94 14.84 -9.63 -1.34
C LEU A 94 13.56 -10.39 -1.73
N ARG A 95 13.33 -11.51 -1.04
CA ARG A 95 12.10 -12.28 -1.15
C ARG A 95 11.19 -11.94 0.01
N PRO A 96 9.86 -11.94 -0.18
CA PRO A 96 8.97 -11.74 0.94
C PRO A 96 9.13 -12.83 2.00
N VAL A 97 9.20 -12.44 3.27
CA VAL A 97 9.27 -13.40 4.39
C VAL A 97 7.94 -14.08 4.64
N ILE A 98 6.86 -13.39 4.28
CA ILE A 98 5.52 -13.94 4.13
C ILE A 98 5.18 -13.75 2.66
N ASP A 99 5.03 -14.85 1.92
CA ASP A 99 4.86 -14.81 0.47
C ASP A 99 3.60 -15.55 0.01
N ASP A 100 2.54 -14.79 -0.25
CA ASP A 100 1.32 -15.24 -0.91
C ASP A 100 1.24 -14.77 -2.37
N SER A 101 2.36 -14.36 -2.99
CA SER A 101 2.40 -13.82 -4.37
C SER A 101 1.82 -14.76 -5.42
N GLY A 102 2.12 -16.07 -5.36
CA GLY A 102 1.54 -17.05 -6.27
C GLY A 102 0.01 -17.12 -6.16
N LYS A 103 -0.53 -16.96 -4.95
CA LYS A 103 -1.97 -16.91 -4.71
C LYS A 103 -2.56 -15.59 -5.23
N LEU A 104 -1.89 -14.48 -4.99
CA LEU A 104 -2.26 -13.16 -5.51
C LEU A 104 -2.38 -13.20 -7.05
N PHE A 105 -1.36 -13.66 -7.76
CA PHE A 105 -1.36 -13.70 -9.22
C PHE A 105 -2.46 -14.62 -9.77
N ASN A 106 -2.70 -15.77 -9.14
CA ASN A 106 -3.79 -16.66 -9.55
C ASN A 106 -5.17 -16.02 -9.33
N ARG A 107 -5.35 -15.22 -8.27
CA ARG A 107 -6.60 -14.51 -7.99
C ARG A 107 -6.81 -13.34 -8.94
N ILE A 108 -5.78 -12.55 -9.23
CA ILE A 108 -5.82 -11.49 -10.24
C ILE A 108 -6.29 -12.05 -11.58
N ARG A 109 -5.70 -13.15 -12.06
CA ARG A 109 -6.07 -13.76 -13.35
C ARG A 109 -7.53 -14.19 -13.45
N LYS A 110 -8.17 -14.48 -12.31
CA LYS A 110 -9.57 -14.95 -12.25
C LYS A 110 -10.56 -13.84 -11.89
N ALA A 111 -10.08 -12.67 -11.52
CA ALA A 111 -10.93 -11.54 -11.13
C ALA A 111 -11.63 -10.97 -12.36
N GLY A 112 -12.85 -10.48 -12.18
CA GLY A 112 -13.49 -9.57 -13.14
C GLY A 112 -13.03 -8.14 -12.92
N MET A 113 -12.66 -7.78 -11.69
CA MET A 113 -12.14 -6.46 -11.33
C MET A 113 -11.09 -6.54 -10.21
N VAL A 114 -9.96 -5.86 -10.44
CA VAL A 114 -8.90 -5.66 -9.44
C VAL A 114 -8.91 -4.22 -8.97
N LEU A 115 -8.88 -4.02 -7.66
CA LEU A 115 -8.64 -2.73 -7.03
C LEU A 115 -7.25 -2.74 -6.38
N PHE A 116 -6.37 -1.86 -6.84
CA PHE A 116 -5.07 -1.62 -6.23
C PHE A 116 -5.13 -0.31 -5.44
N ILE A 117 -4.83 -0.34 -4.15
CA ILE A 117 -4.78 0.82 -3.27
C ILE A 117 -3.31 1.17 -3.05
N GLY A 118 -2.89 2.32 -3.58
CA GLY A 118 -1.53 2.86 -3.43
C GLY A 118 -1.23 3.36 -2.02
N ASP A 119 0.04 3.66 -1.76
CA ASP A 119 0.53 4.13 -0.45
C ASP A 119 1.12 5.54 -0.56
N LYS A 120 2.34 5.66 -1.10
CA LYS A 120 3.13 6.90 -1.06
C LYS A 120 3.49 7.44 -2.42
N ALA A 121 3.60 8.75 -2.56
CA ALA A 121 4.26 9.34 -3.72
C ALA A 121 5.71 8.82 -3.83
N GLY A 122 6.26 8.76 -5.03
CA GLY A 122 7.53 8.13 -5.39
C GLY A 122 7.35 6.66 -5.76
N ASP A 123 6.91 5.84 -4.81
CA ASP A 123 6.81 4.39 -5.02
C ASP A 123 5.69 3.94 -5.99
N ILE A 124 4.79 4.85 -6.36
CA ILE A 124 3.74 4.60 -7.36
C ILE A 124 4.30 4.28 -8.76
N VAL A 125 5.51 4.75 -9.09
CA VAL A 125 6.14 4.42 -10.39
C VAL A 125 6.42 2.93 -10.47
N THR A 126 6.85 2.30 -9.38
CA THR A 126 7.06 0.84 -9.37
C THR A 126 5.75 0.06 -9.30
N ASP A 127 4.68 0.65 -8.75
CA ASP A 127 3.34 0.08 -8.87
C ASP A 127 2.89 0.02 -10.33
N ARG A 128 3.07 1.09 -11.11
CA ARG A 128 2.77 1.06 -12.55
C ARG A 128 3.49 -0.09 -13.26
N LEU A 129 4.79 -0.25 -13.02
CA LEU A 129 5.58 -1.31 -13.65
C LEU A 129 5.09 -2.72 -13.28
N LEU A 130 4.53 -2.92 -12.09
CA LEU A 130 3.84 -4.15 -11.71
C LEU A 130 2.48 -4.31 -12.43
N LEU A 131 1.68 -3.25 -12.51
CA LEU A 131 0.39 -3.27 -13.20
C LEU A 131 0.55 -3.59 -14.69
N GLU A 132 1.61 -3.08 -15.35
CA GLU A 132 1.98 -3.43 -16.73
C GLU A 132 2.12 -4.96 -16.91
N GLN A 133 2.57 -5.69 -15.89
CA GLN A 133 2.75 -7.14 -15.95
C GLN A 133 1.45 -7.93 -15.75
N PHE A 134 0.41 -7.34 -15.14
CA PHE A 134 -0.83 -8.07 -14.86
C PHE A 134 -1.65 -8.36 -16.12
N GLN A 135 -1.55 -7.51 -17.15
CA GLN A 135 -2.34 -7.63 -18.39
C GLN A 135 -3.85 -7.83 -18.13
N HIS A 136 -4.36 -7.24 -17.04
CA HIS A 136 -5.73 -7.43 -16.59
C HIS A 136 -6.63 -6.31 -17.16
N PRO A 137 -7.79 -6.63 -17.76
CA PRO A 137 -8.57 -5.67 -18.54
C PRO A 137 -9.28 -4.60 -17.70
N LYS A 138 -9.45 -4.83 -16.39
CA LYS A 138 -10.21 -3.95 -15.50
C LYS A 138 -9.51 -3.77 -14.17
N ILE A 139 -8.56 -2.84 -14.13
CA ILE A 139 -7.84 -2.44 -12.92
C ILE A 139 -8.28 -1.02 -12.53
N TYR A 140 -8.59 -0.83 -11.25
CA TYR A 140 -8.70 0.48 -10.64
C TYR A 140 -7.49 0.71 -9.72
N TYR A 141 -6.89 1.89 -9.81
CA TYR A 141 -5.82 2.30 -8.91
C TYR A 141 -6.32 3.45 -8.04
N ALA A 142 -6.34 3.24 -6.73
CA ALA A 142 -6.91 4.17 -5.78
C ALA A 142 -5.83 4.80 -4.90
N VAL A 143 -5.87 6.12 -4.82
CA VAL A 143 -4.96 7.00 -4.08
C VAL A 143 -5.77 8.12 -3.46
N LYS A 144 -5.19 8.94 -2.59
CA LYS A 144 -5.95 10.00 -1.91
C LYS A 144 -6.43 11.06 -2.89
N GLU A 145 -7.63 11.60 -2.66
CA GLU A 145 -8.05 12.85 -3.32
C GLU A 145 -7.16 14.01 -2.87
N LYS A 146 -6.83 14.03 -1.58
CA LYS A 146 -5.91 14.97 -0.96
C LYS A 146 -5.03 14.20 0.02
N GLY A 147 -3.74 14.15 -0.28
CA GLY A 147 -2.77 13.37 0.48
C GLY A 147 -2.43 14.05 1.80
N ILE A 148 -2.17 13.23 2.82
CA ILE A 148 -1.60 13.62 4.09
C ILE A 148 -0.14 13.21 4.10
N LEU A 149 0.75 14.12 4.51
CA LEU A 149 2.19 13.88 4.45
C LEU A 149 2.66 13.43 3.05
N ASN A 150 3.22 12.22 2.93
CA ASN A 150 3.74 11.64 1.69
C ASN A 150 2.76 10.68 1.01
N GLU A 151 1.49 10.64 1.42
CA GLU A 151 0.47 9.82 0.76
C GLU A 151 0.33 10.22 -0.72
N ALA A 152 0.28 9.22 -1.60
CA ALA A 152 0.05 9.46 -3.01
C ALA A 152 -1.35 10.06 -3.24
N THR A 153 -1.43 10.99 -4.18
CA THR A 153 -2.67 11.60 -4.64
C THR A 153 -3.03 11.21 -6.07
N VAL A 154 -4.25 11.52 -6.49
CA VAL A 154 -4.69 11.40 -7.89
C VAL A 154 -3.70 12.09 -8.83
N ASP A 155 -3.26 13.30 -8.51
CA ASP A 155 -2.29 14.03 -9.33
C ASP A 155 -0.95 13.30 -9.45
N ASP A 156 -0.47 12.69 -8.35
CA ASP A 156 0.76 11.89 -8.39
C ASP A 156 0.59 10.66 -9.29
N ALA A 157 -0.56 9.98 -9.18
CA ALA A 157 -0.85 8.81 -10.00
C ALA A 157 -0.92 9.15 -11.50
N MET A 158 -1.53 10.29 -11.85
CA MET A 158 -1.55 10.80 -13.22
C MET A 158 -0.13 11.14 -13.69
N HIS A 159 0.65 11.85 -12.86
CA HIS A 159 2.03 12.22 -13.18
C HIS A 159 2.94 10.99 -13.39
N ALA A 160 2.75 9.96 -12.58
CA ALA A 160 3.47 8.69 -12.72
C ALA A 160 2.98 7.83 -13.89
N GLY A 161 1.94 8.25 -14.62
CA GLY A 161 1.40 7.57 -15.80
C GLY A 161 0.54 6.34 -15.49
N ILE A 162 -0.01 6.22 -14.28
CA ILE A 162 -0.85 5.08 -13.87
C ILE A 162 -2.10 4.94 -14.75
N ASP A 163 -2.62 6.04 -15.27
CA ASP A 163 -3.78 6.10 -16.15
C ASP A 163 -3.61 5.32 -17.47
N SER A 164 -2.36 5.06 -17.88
CA SER A 164 -2.04 4.19 -19.01
C SER A 164 -2.32 2.71 -18.76
N VAL A 165 -2.41 2.27 -17.51
CA VAL A 165 -2.56 0.85 -17.11
C VAL A 165 -3.74 0.57 -16.19
N ALA A 166 -4.34 1.59 -15.59
CA ALA A 166 -5.46 1.45 -14.66
C ALA A 166 -6.34 2.70 -14.64
N ARG A 167 -7.58 2.55 -14.19
CA ARG A 167 -8.47 3.69 -13.93
C ARG A 167 -8.14 4.29 -12.57
N VAL A 168 -7.67 5.54 -12.55
CA VAL A 168 -7.33 6.24 -11.30
C VAL A 168 -8.60 6.69 -10.58
N GLN A 169 -8.67 6.45 -9.27
CA GLN A 169 -9.79 6.82 -8.42
C GLN A 169 -9.30 7.51 -7.13
N GLY A 170 -9.95 8.61 -6.75
CA GLY A 170 -9.70 9.29 -5.49
C GLY A 170 -10.37 8.59 -4.30
N ILE A 171 -9.62 8.43 -3.21
CA ILE A 171 -10.10 8.02 -1.90
C ILE A 171 -10.36 9.30 -1.09
N PRO A 172 -11.58 9.50 -0.57
CA PRO A 172 -11.90 10.63 0.29
C PRO A 172 -10.99 10.70 1.53
N GLN A 173 -10.67 11.91 1.99
CA GLN A 173 -9.74 12.14 3.10
C GLN A 173 -10.22 11.57 4.44
N ASP A 174 -11.52 11.67 4.71
CA ASP A 174 -12.09 11.48 6.05
C ASP A 174 -12.59 10.04 6.30
N ILE A 175 -11.84 9.04 5.84
CA ILE A 175 -12.15 7.64 6.15
C ILE A 175 -11.15 7.04 7.14
N SER A 176 -11.68 6.53 8.25
CA SER A 176 -10.93 5.74 9.21
C SER A 176 -10.82 4.29 8.73
N PHE A 177 -11.92 3.76 8.16
CA PHE A 177 -11.99 2.42 7.61
C PHE A 177 -12.70 2.41 6.24
N PHE A 178 -12.31 1.49 5.35
CA PHE A 178 -12.90 1.42 4.00
C PHE A 178 -14.36 0.94 3.98
N ASN A 179 -14.82 0.26 5.04
CA ASN A 179 -16.22 -0.16 5.18
C ASN A 179 -17.17 1.00 5.53
N GLU A 180 -16.64 2.17 5.93
CA GLU A 180 -17.41 3.39 6.19
C GLU A 180 -17.83 4.10 4.89
N LEU A 181 -17.24 3.72 3.75
CA LEU A 181 -17.47 4.40 2.47
C LEU A 181 -18.94 4.27 2.01
N PRO A 182 -19.63 5.40 1.77
CA PRO A 182 -20.99 5.39 1.25
C PRO A 182 -21.06 4.66 -0.07
N GLY A 183 -22.07 3.82 -0.24
CA GLY A 183 -22.08 2.93 -1.39
C GLY A 183 -22.41 3.53 -2.74
N ASN A 184 -23.07 4.65 -2.73
CA ASN A 184 -23.32 5.46 -3.90
C ASN A 184 -22.13 6.37 -4.28
N SER A 185 -21.07 6.46 -3.46
CA SER A 185 -19.88 7.21 -3.84
C SER A 185 -19.09 6.49 -4.94
N GLY A 186 -18.36 7.26 -5.78
CA GLY A 186 -17.57 6.70 -6.88
C GLY A 186 -16.58 5.63 -6.42
N PHE A 187 -15.74 5.95 -5.42
CA PHE A 187 -14.80 4.98 -4.87
C PHE A 187 -15.47 3.87 -4.04
N GLY A 188 -16.51 4.18 -3.26
CA GLY A 188 -17.22 3.17 -2.46
C GLY A 188 -17.86 2.08 -3.33
N LYS A 189 -18.36 2.43 -4.52
CA LYS A 189 -18.82 1.46 -5.52
C LYS A 189 -17.68 0.57 -6.01
N THR A 190 -16.58 1.16 -6.44
CA THR A 190 -15.37 0.42 -6.88
C THR A 190 -14.86 -0.53 -5.80
N TYR A 191 -14.79 -0.07 -4.55
CA TYR A 191 -14.37 -0.90 -3.41
C TYR A 191 -15.30 -2.11 -3.21
N ARG A 192 -16.62 -1.92 -3.26
CA ARG A 192 -17.59 -3.03 -3.09
C ARG A 192 -17.63 -4.00 -4.25
N GLU A 193 -17.45 -3.52 -5.47
CA GLU A 193 -17.47 -4.38 -6.66
C GLU A 193 -16.14 -5.13 -6.87
N ALA A 194 -15.06 -4.74 -6.21
CA ALA A 194 -13.74 -5.37 -6.42
C ALA A 194 -13.75 -6.84 -5.98
N ASP A 195 -13.33 -7.72 -6.88
CA ASP A 195 -13.17 -9.16 -6.63
C ASP A 195 -11.87 -9.44 -5.88
N VAL A 196 -10.82 -8.67 -6.17
CA VAL A 196 -9.51 -8.75 -5.53
C VAL A 196 -9.05 -7.33 -5.17
N ILE A 197 -8.60 -7.17 -3.94
CA ILE A 197 -8.02 -5.92 -3.45
C ILE A 197 -6.54 -6.14 -3.16
N ILE A 198 -5.69 -5.27 -3.71
CA ILE A 198 -4.27 -5.18 -3.39
C ILE A 198 -4.11 -3.90 -2.58
N SER A 199 -3.62 -4.01 -1.35
CA SER A 199 -3.49 -2.90 -0.42
C SER A 199 -2.02 -2.69 -0.06
N LYS A 200 -1.43 -1.60 -0.53
CA LYS A 200 -0.04 -1.26 -0.24
C LYS A 200 0.08 -0.47 1.06
N GLY A 201 1.15 -0.70 1.81
CA GLY A 201 1.52 0.10 2.98
C GLY A 201 0.87 -0.34 4.30
N HIS A 202 1.54 0.00 5.41
CA HIS A 202 1.09 -0.37 6.75
C HIS A 202 -0.17 0.37 7.19
N THR A 203 -0.38 1.60 6.72
CA THR A 203 -1.56 2.40 7.08
C THR A 203 -2.81 1.77 6.49
N ASN A 204 -2.78 1.41 5.21
CA ASN A 204 -3.89 0.71 4.56
C ASN A 204 -4.10 -0.70 5.15
N PHE A 205 -3.03 -1.40 5.57
CA PHE A 205 -3.17 -2.64 6.34
C PHE A 205 -4.05 -2.43 7.59
N TRP A 206 -3.77 -1.42 8.41
CA TRP A 206 -4.60 -1.14 9.59
C TRP A 206 -6.06 -0.79 9.25
N LYS A 207 -6.31 -0.18 8.10
CA LYS A 207 -7.68 0.14 7.65
C LYS A 207 -8.46 -1.07 7.13
N LEU A 208 -7.79 -2.17 6.80
CA LEU A 208 -8.38 -3.33 6.10
C LEU A 208 -8.14 -4.69 6.78
N HIS A 209 -7.26 -4.79 7.78
CA HIS A 209 -6.86 -6.07 8.39
C HIS A 209 -8.03 -6.89 8.97
N ASN A 210 -9.09 -6.21 9.41
CA ASN A 210 -10.31 -6.84 9.95
C ASN A 210 -11.39 -7.12 8.91
N GLU A 211 -11.18 -6.77 7.63
CA GLU A 211 -12.14 -7.06 6.56
C GLU A 211 -12.08 -8.54 6.17
N THR A 212 -13.15 -9.29 6.46
CA THR A 212 -13.22 -10.75 6.26
C THR A 212 -13.91 -11.15 4.95
N GLN A 213 -14.71 -10.25 4.38
CA GLN A 213 -15.56 -10.56 3.22
C GLN A 213 -14.84 -10.33 1.89
N LYS A 214 -13.70 -9.65 1.91
CA LYS A 214 -12.93 -9.29 0.71
C LYS A 214 -11.70 -10.16 0.51
N GLU A 215 -11.39 -10.44 -0.76
CA GLU A 215 -10.14 -11.10 -1.14
C GLU A 215 -9.00 -10.07 -1.20
N THR A 216 -8.51 -9.70 -0.01
CA THR A 216 -7.48 -8.66 0.14
C THR A 216 -6.09 -9.25 0.26
N PHE A 217 -5.12 -8.65 -0.43
CA PHE A 217 -3.69 -8.94 -0.33
C PHE A 217 -2.94 -7.69 0.10
N PHE A 218 -2.09 -7.82 1.11
CA PHE A 218 -1.30 -6.73 1.67
C PHE A 218 0.14 -6.79 1.18
N LEU A 219 0.62 -5.67 0.66
CA LEU A 219 1.98 -5.49 0.14
C LEU A 219 2.67 -4.37 0.92
N PHE A 220 3.72 -4.67 1.68
CA PHE A 220 4.50 -3.63 2.37
C PHE A 220 5.87 -4.16 2.80
N SER A 221 6.77 -3.23 3.09
CA SER A 221 7.97 -3.50 3.90
C SER A 221 7.74 -3.00 5.32
N ALA A 222 7.99 -3.85 6.31
CA ALA A 222 7.53 -3.59 7.66
C ALA A 222 8.44 -2.61 8.44
N GLY A 223 8.00 -1.36 8.56
CA GLY A 223 8.67 -0.35 9.41
C GLY A 223 8.02 -0.14 10.79
N CYS A 224 6.81 -0.68 11.01
CA CYS A 224 6.04 -0.45 12.23
C CYS A 224 6.30 -1.55 13.27
N LYS A 225 6.87 -1.19 14.44
CA LYS A 225 7.17 -2.14 15.54
C LYS A 225 5.97 -3.00 15.96
N VAL A 226 4.76 -2.46 15.89
CA VAL A 226 3.53 -3.21 16.20
C VAL A 226 3.31 -4.32 15.17
N ILE A 227 3.43 -4.01 13.88
CA ILE A 227 3.32 -4.98 12.79
C ILE A 227 4.42 -6.04 12.87
N LEU A 228 5.66 -5.65 13.19
CA LEU A 228 6.78 -6.57 13.37
C LEU A 228 6.46 -7.66 14.40
N LYS A 229 5.99 -7.24 15.58
CA LYS A 229 5.61 -8.15 16.66
C LYS A 229 4.43 -9.02 16.28
N LEU A 230 3.39 -8.41 15.72
CA LEU A 230 2.14 -9.05 15.32
C LEU A 230 2.37 -10.15 14.26
N LEU A 231 3.22 -9.88 13.27
CA LEU A 231 3.49 -10.82 12.18
C LEU A 231 4.71 -11.72 12.44
N LYS A 232 5.50 -11.42 13.49
CA LYS A 232 6.78 -12.06 13.82
C LYS A 232 7.79 -11.97 12.68
N ILE A 233 8.00 -10.75 12.20
CA ILE A 233 8.91 -10.42 11.09
C ILE A 233 9.93 -9.37 11.54
N GLY A 234 11.04 -9.28 10.80
CA GLY A 234 12.11 -8.30 10.97
C GLY A 234 11.79 -6.94 10.36
N PHE A 235 12.56 -5.93 10.77
CA PHE A 235 12.46 -4.58 10.22
C PHE A 235 12.80 -4.60 8.72
N ASP A 236 12.01 -3.88 7.92
CA ASP A 236 12.09 -3.80 6.45
C ASP A 236 11.85 -5.11 5.67
N ASP A 237 11.49 -6.19 6.36
CA ASP A 237 11.11 -7.44 5.69
C ASP A 237 9.96 -7.21 4.70
N PRO A 238 10.12 -7.60 3.41
CA PRO A 238 9.05 -7.52 2.45
C PRO A 238 7.94 -8.54 2.78
N VAL A 239 6.69 -8.12 2.63
CA VAL A 239 5.52 -8.95 2.93
C VAL A 239 4.54 -8.91 1.78
N VAL A 240 4.08 -10.08 1.37
CA VAL A 240 2.92 -10.30 0.51
C VAL A 240 1.99 -11.24 1.25
N MET A 241 0.95 -10.70 1.88
CA MET A 241 0.09 -11.48 2.78
C MET A 241 -1.35 -11.45 2.33
N TYR A 242 -1.96 -12.64 2.19
CA TYR A 242 -3.39 -12.76 2.00
C TYR A 242 -4.15 -12.53 3.31
N GLY A 243 -5.14 -11.64 3.31
CA GLY A 243 -5.84 -11.19 4.52
C GLY A 243 -6.44 -12.31 5.38
N LYS A 244 -6.96 -13.38 4.77
CA LYS A 244 -7.51 -14.52 5.54
C LYS A 244 -6.45 -15.30 6.32
N ARG A 245 -5.17 -15.24 5.94
CA ARG A 245 -4.06 -15.82 6.74
C ARG A 245 -3.92 -15.09 8.07
N TYR A 246 -4.02 -13.77 8.04
CA TYR A 246 -3.93 -12.94 9.24
C TYR A 246 -5.08 -13.25 10.22
N GLN A 247 -6.30 -13.39 9.70
CA GLN A 247 -7.48 -13.76 10.49
C GLN A 247 -7.33 -15.13 11.16
N GLN A 248 -6.81 -16.13 10.45
CA GLN A 248 -6.54 -17.46 11.02
C GLN A 248 -5.51 -17.41 12.17
N LYS A 249 -4.50 -16.53 12.07
CA LYS A 249 -3.52 -16.33 13.16
C LYS A 249 -4.15 -15.68 14.40
N ILE A 250 -5.01 -14.66 14.23
CA ILE A 250 -5.69 -14.02 15.37
C ILE A 250 -6.64 -15.00 16.06
N ILE A 251 -7.52 -15.66 15.29
CA ILE A 251 -8.49 -16.62 15.85
C ILE A 251 -7.75 -17.76 16.57
N GLY A 252 -6.60 -18.18 16.03
CA GLY A 252 -5.73 -19.14 16.71
C GLY A 252 -5.21 -18.61 18.05
N ALA A 253 -4.70 -17.37 18.08
CA ALA A 253 -4.17 -16.74 19.29
C ALA A 253 -5.24 -16.51 20.38
N GLU A 254 -6.44 -16.04 20.00
CA GLU A 254 -7.56 -15.84 20.93
C GLU A 254 -8.02 -17.16 21.56
N LYS A 255 -8.07 -18.25 20.79
CA LYS A 255 -8.38 -19.59 21.32
C LYS A 255 -7.39 -20.03 22.40
N TYR A 256 -6.10 -19.73 22.23
CA TYR A 256 -5.07 -20.06 23.23
C TYR A 256 -5.18 -19.18 24.48
N GLU A 257 -5.54 -17.90 24.35
CA GLU A 257 -5.78 -17.02 25.51
C GLU A 257 -7.02 -17.44 26.31
N THR A 258 -8.10 -17.85 25.66
CA THR A 258 -9.29 -18.38 26.36
C THR A 258 -9.00 -19.69 27.10
N LEU A 259 -8.20 -20.60 26.52
CA LEU A 259 -7.80 -21.85 27.17
C LEU A 259 -6.88 -21.63 28.38
N CYS A 260 -6.08 -20.57 28.39
CA CYS A 260 -5.24 -20.20 29.54
C CYS A 260 -6.00 -19.48 30.66
N ASN A 261 -7.20 -18.94 30.40
CA ASN A 261 -8.06 -18.30 31.40
C ASN A 261 -9.09 -19.26 32.02
N GLU A 262 -9.17 -20.50 31.53
CA GLU A 262 -10.05 -21.57 32.03
C GLU A 262 -9.31 -22.67 32.81
N LEU A 263 -8.00 -22.47 33.08
CA LEU A 263 -7.14 -23.32 33.94
C LEU A 263 -6.72 -22.57 35.20
#